data_AF-A0A962JJ24-F1
#
_entry.id   AF-A0A962JJ24-F1
#
_cell.length_a   1.000
_cell.length_b   1.000
_cell.length_c   1.000
_cell.angle_alpha   90.00
_cell.angle_beta   90.00
_cell.angle_gamma   90.00
#
_symmetry.space_group_name_H-M   'P 1'
#
loop_
_entity.id
_entity.type
_entity.pdbx_description
1 polymer ?
#
loop_
_entity_poly.entity_id
_entity_poly.type
_entity_poly.pdbx_seq_one_letter_code
_entity_poly.pdbx_strand_id
1 'polypeptide(L)'
;GSYMLTGESRPWDMASATYGRPSPKQAGGAWEVALRLDKLSLNDSSAGIMGGEMKTATLALNWYPIYNVRFSTNLIKVNSTKAGVEDNPNIVQIRAQVAF
;
A
#
# COMPACT_ATOMS: atom_id res chain seq x y z
N GLY A 1 2.44 1.58 -7.75
CA GLY A 1 3.71 0.92 -8.12
C GLY A 1 4.69 0.98 -6.97
N SER A 2 5.76 0.20 -7.00
CA SER A 2 6.84 0.25 -6.01
C SER A 2 8.22 0.19 -6.67
N TYR A 3 9.25 0.63 -5.94
CA TYR A 3 10.63 0.64 -6.38
C TYR A 3 11.57 0.29 -5.22
N MET A 4 12.54 -0.59 -5.51
CA MET A 4 13.58 -1.00 -4.56
C MET A 4 14.76 -0.02 -4.63
N LEU A 5 14.95 0.78 -3.59
CA LEU A 5 15.99 1.81 -3.52
C LEU A 5 17.40 1.21 -3.44
N THR A 6 17.50 -0.02 -2.93
CA THR A 6 18.77 -0.73 -2.67
C THR A 6 19.10 -1.78 -3.74
N GLY A 7 18.31 -1.85 -4.82
CA GLY A 7 18.63 -2.68 -6.00
C GLY A 7 18.21 -4.15 -5.92
N GLU A 8 17.42 -4.54 -4.92
CA GLU A 8 16.75 -5.83 -4.88
C GLU A 8 15.65 -5.92 -5.94
N SER A 9 15.26 -7.15 -6.25
CA SER A 9 14.08 -7.45 -7.06
C SER A 9 13.12 -8.29 -6.24
N ARG A 10 11.81 -8.10 -6.45
CA ARG A 10 10.80 -9.02 -5.92
C ARG A 10 10.74 -10.26 -6.83
N PRO A 11 10.95 -11.47 -6.30
CA PRO A 11 10.78 -12.68 -7.09
C PRO A 11 9.32 -12.78 -7.52
N TRP A 12 9.09 -13.27 -8.74
CA TRP A 12 7.76 -13.52 -9.28
C TRP A 12 7.49 -15.02 -9.27
N ASP A 13 6.38 -15.42 -8.66
CA ASP A 13 5.89 -16.79 -8.69
C ASP A 13 4.92 -16.95 -9.87
N MET A 14 5.29 -17.77 -10.84
CA MET A 14 4.48 -18.03 -12.03
C MET A 14 3.23 -18.87 -11.75
N ALA A 15 3.28 -19.77 -10.77
CA ALA A 15 2.17 -20.66 -10.46
C ALA A 15 1.05 -19.91 -9.73
N SER A 16 1.39 -19.01 -8.81
CA SER A 16 0.41 -18.19 -8.09
C SER A 16 0.16 -16.81 -8.70
N ALA A 17 0.97 -16.40 -9.69
CA ALA A 17 0.95 -15.06 -10.27
C ALA A 17 1.09 -13.94 -9.21
N THR A 18 2.03 -14.12 -8.27
CA THR A 18 2.25 -13.18 -7.16
C THR A 18 3.71 -12.77 -7.03
N TYR A 19 3.92 -11.59 -6.43
CA TYR A 19 5.25 -11.15 -6.00
C TYR A 19 5.59 -11.70 -4.62
N GLY A 20 6.76 -12.33 -4.53
CA GLY A 20 7.37 -12.71 -3.27
C GLY A 20 8.09 -11.55 -2.57
N ARG A 21 8.75 -11.89 -1.46
CA ARG A 21 9.52 -10.94 -0.65
C ARG A 21 10.91 -10.71 -1.26
N PRO A 22 11.43 -9.47 -1.27
CA PRO A 22 12.83 -9.24 -1.63
C PRO A 22 13.77 -9.88 -0.60
N SER A 23 14.91 -10.38 -1.06
CA SER A 23 16.01 -10.78 -0.18
C SER A 23 17.03 -9.65 -0.08
N PRO A 24 17.30 -9.09 1.11
CA PRO A 24 18.30 -8.05 1.29
C PRO A 24 19.68 -8.46 0.75
N LYS A 25 20.34 -7.59 -0.01
CA LYS A 25 21.67 -7.84 -0.59
C LYS A 25 22.82 -7.34 0.28
N GLN A 26 22.55 -6.43 1.22
CA GLN A 26 23.55 -5.72 2.02
C GLN A 26 23.13 -5.65 3.49
N ALA A 27 24.09 -5.41 4.38
CA ALA A 27 23.87 -5.34 5.83
C ALA A 27 22.85 -4.28 6.27
N GLY A 28 22.62 -3.25 5.46
CA GLY A 28 21.60 -2.20 5.71
C GLY A 28 20.15 -2.62 5.44
N GLY A 29 19.92 -3.86 5.01
CA GLY A 29 18.61 -4.34 4.59
C GLY A 29 18.21 -3.87 3.18
N ALA A 30 17.01 -4.28 2.75
CA ALA A 30 16.38 -3.78 1.54
C ALA A 30 15.40 -2.66 1.86
N TRP A 31 15.42 -1.58 1.07
CA TRP A 31 14.50 -0.46 1.19
C TRP A 31 13.62 -0.36 -0.05
N GLU A 32 12.32 -0.21 0.15
CA GLU A 32 11.33 -0.05 -0.91
C GLU A 32 10.46 1.16 -0.64
N VAL A 33 10.23 1.96 -1.68
CA VAL A 33 9.22 3.00 -1.68
C VAL A 33 8.06 2.58 -2.59
N ALA A 34 6.83 2.90 -2.21
CA ALA A 34 5.66 2.65 -3.05
C ALA A 34 4.68 3.81 -3.03
N LEU A 35 4.01 4.00 -4.16
CA LEU A 35 2.88 4.91 -4.30
C LEU A 35 1.66 4.12 -4.77
N ARG A 36 0.54 4.26 -4.07
CA ARG A 36 -0.75 3.69 -4.44
C ARG A 36 -1.79 4.79 -4.55
N LEU A 37 -2.49 4.83 -5.68
CA LEU A 37 -3.64 5.69 -5.91
C LEU A 37 -4.86 4.78 -6.08
N ASP A 38 -5.85 4.94 -5.23
CA ASP A 38 -7.07 4.15 -5.22
C ASP A 38 -8.27 5.06 -5.52
N LYS A 39 -9.24 4.53 -6.27
CA LYS A 39 -10.55 5.17 -6.51
C LYS A 39 -11.64 4.13 -6.34
N LEU A 40 -12.66 4.46 -5.55
CA LEU A 40 -13.84 3.66 -5.30
C LEU A 40 -15.08 4.55 -5.46
N SER A 41 -16.09 4.07 -6.19
CA SER A 41 -17.41 4.68 -6.22
C SER A 41 -18.43 3.59 -5.94
N LEU A 42 -19.33 3.86 -5.01
CA LEU A 42 -20.43 2.99 -4.59
C LEU A 42 -21.79 3.61 -4.93
N ASN A 43 -21.81 4.65 -5.77
CA ASN A 43 -23.04 5.27 -6.24
C ASN A 43 -23.63 4.45 -7.39
N ASP A 44 -24.95 4.23 -7.35
CA ASP A 44 -25.72 3.65 -8.44
C ASP A 44 -26.97 4.51 -8.65
N SER A 45 -26.92 5.37 -9.66
CA SER A 45 -28.03 6.27 -9.99
C SER A 45 -29.27 5.54 -10.50
N SER A 46 -29.10 4.38 -11.13
CA SER A 46 -30.21 3.60 -11.69
C SER A 46 -31.03 2.90 -10.60
N ALA A 47 -30.37 2.50 -9.52
CA ALA A 47 -30.99 1.92 -8.32
C ALA A 47 -31.31 2.96 -7.23
N GLY A 48 -31.00 4.24 -7.46
CA GLY A 48 -31.19 5.31 -6.46
C GLY A 48 -30.25 5.22 -5.25
N ILE A 49 -29.12 4.52 -5.36
CA ILE A 49 -28.17 4.28 -4.27
C ILE A 49 -27.10 5.38 -4.23
N MET A 50 -27.02 6.08 -3.09
CA MET A 50 -25.99 7.07 -2.80
C MET A 50 -24.92 6.49 -1.84
N GLY A 51 -24.19 5.48 -2.30
CA GLY A 51 -23.20 4.76 -1.50
C GLY A 51 -21.95 5.58 -1.16
N GLY A 52 -21.66 6.63 -1.95
CA GLY A 52 -20.52 7.52 -1.78
C GLY A 52 -19.33 7.20 -2.68
N GLU A 53 -18.33 8.06 -2.65
CA GLU A 53 -17.07 7.91 -3.37
C GLU A 53 -15.89 8.10 -2.43
N MET A 54 -14.77 7.46 -2.79
CA MET A 54 -13.52 7.58 -2.07
C MET A 54 -12.35 7.56 -3.03
N LYS A 55 -11.39 8.46 -2.81
CA LYS A 55 -10.08 8.44 -3.44
C LYS A 55 -9.02 8.41 -2.35
N THR A 56 -8.01 7.58 -2.55
CA THR A 56 -6.94 7.42 -1.57
C THR A 56 -5.59 7.56 -2.25
N ALA A 57 -4.68 8.32 -1.63
CA ALA A 57 -3.28 8.37 -2.02
C ALA A 57 -2.43 7.85 -0.87
N THR A 58 -1.65 6.80 -1.11
CA THR A 58 -0.78 6.17 -0.12
C THR A 58 0.67 6.27 -0.56
N LEU A 59 1.49 6.94 0.24
CA LEU A 59 2.95 6.87 0.16
C LEU A 59 3.45 5.88 1.21
N ALA A 60 4.17 4.86 0.77
CA ALA A 60 4.65 3.78 1.61
C ALA A 60 6.18 3.69 1.58
N LEU A 61 6.76 3.42 2.75
CA LEU A 61 8.17 3.07 2.93
C LEU A 61 8.23 1.71 3.61
N ASN A 62 8.93 0.76 3.00
CA ASN A 62 9.17 -0.56 3.57
C ASN A 62 10.67 -0.79 3.76
N TRP A 63 11.02 -1.36 4.91
CA TRP A 63 12.36 -1.77 5.24
C TRP A 63 12.39 -3.25 5.61
N TYR A 64 13.32 -3.97 4.99
CA TYR A 64 13.55 -5.40 5.16
C TYR A 64 14.96 -5.59 5.72
N PRO A 65 15.18 -5.54 7.05
CA PRO A 65 16.51 -5.71 7.63
C PRO A 65 17.08 -7.10 7.37
N ILE A 66 16.23 -8.12 7.45
CA ILE A 66 16.52 -9.52 7.13
C ILE A 66 15.35 -10.12 6.36
N TYR A 67 15.53 -11.29 5.75
CA TYR A 67 14.51 -11.93 4.92
C TYR A 67 13.16 -12.15 5.65
N ASN A 68 13.18 -12.39 6.96
CA ASN A 68 11.97 -12.73 7.72
C ASN A 68 11.26 -11.53 8.37
N VAL A 69 11.87 -10.35 8.34
CA VAL A 69 11.39 -9.16 9.07
C VAL A 69 11.09 -8.04 8.09
N ARG A 70 9.97 -7.36 8.32
CA ARG A 70 9.57 -6.17 7.56
C ARG A 70 9.02 -5.11 8.49
N PHE A 71 9.49 -3.88 8.31
CA PHE A 71 8.89 -2.67 8.86
C PHE A 71 8.24 -1.88 7.73
N SER A 72 7.08 -1.31 7.99
CA SER A 72 6.30 -0.54 7.02
C SER A 72 5.75 0.72 7.65
N THR A 73 5.90 1.83 6.94
CA THR A 73 5.28 3.11 7.27
C THR A 73 4.47 3.56 6.07
N ASN A 74 3.18 3.85 6.29
CA ASN A 74 2.27 4.36 5.26
C ASN A 74 1.72 5.71 5.68
N LEU A 75 1.85 6.70 4.80
CA LEU A 75 1.17 7.99 4.88
C LEU A 75 0.01 7.96 3.89
N ILE A 76 -1.21 8.04 4.40
CA ILE A 76 -2.43 7.84 3.62
C ILE A 76 -3.26 9.11 3.70
N LYS A 77 -3.57 9.69 2.55
CA LYS A 77 -4.53 10.78 2.41
C LYS A 77 -5.80 10.26 1.77
N VAL A 78 -6.93 10.46 2.44
CA VAL A 78 -8.24 10.03 1.97
C VAL A 78 -9.04 11.28 1.60
N ASN A 79 -9.73 11.22 0.47
CA ASN A 79 -10.83 12.13 0.14
C ASN A 79 -12.09 11.29 -0.04
N SER A 80 -13.11 11.49 0.78
CA SER A 80 -14.35 10.72 0.70
C SER A 80 -15.58 11.62 0.79
N THR A 81 -16.61 11.27 0.03
CA THR A 81 -17.89 11.98 0.03
C THR A 81 -19.02 10.96 0.02
N LYS A 82 -20.01 11.12 0.91
CA LYS A 82 -21.21 10.30 0.92
C LYS A 82 -22.43 11.18 1.18
N ALA A 83 -23.41 11.14 0.29
CA ALA A 83 -24.63 11.94 0.38
C ALA A 83 -24.39 13.45 0.63
N GLY A 84 -23.34 14.01 0.03
CA GLY A 84 -22.96 15.42 0.19
C GLY A 84 -22.15 15.74 1.45
N VAL A 85 -21.90 14.77 2.32
CA VAL A 85 -21.01 14.91 3.47
C VAL A 85 -19.60 14.49 3.08
N GLU A 86 -18.62 15.35 3.35
CA GLU A 86 -17.20 15.05 3.14
C GLU A 86 -16.52 14.56 4.42
N ASP A 87 -15.63 13.58 4.27
CA ASP A 87 -14.71 13.12 5.32
C ASP A 87 -13.35 12.82 4.69
N ASN A 88 -12.33 13.59 5.08
CA ASN A 88 -11.02 13.63 4.41
C ASN A 88 -9.87 13.37 5.41
N PRO A 89 -9.80 12.18 6.04
CA PRO A 89 -8.79 11.90 7.06
C PRO A 89 -7.38 11.78 6.47
N ASN A 90 -6.39 12.18 7.29
CA ASN A 90 -4.98 11.86 7.06
C ASN A 90 -4.57 10.79 8.08
N ILE A 91 -4.02 9.69 7.59
CA ILE A 91 -3.74 8.50 8.39
C ILE A 91 -2.24 8.20 8.29
N VAL A 92 -1.61 7.99 9.44
CA VAL A 92 -0.27 7.43 9.55
C VAL A 92 -0.39 6.01 10.08
N GLN A 93 0.17 5.04 9.37
CA GLN A 93 0.19 3.65 9.78
C GLN A 93 1.61 3.13 9.86
N ILE A 94 1.93 2.46 10.96
CA ILE A 94 3.21 1.78 11.17
C ILE A 94 2.92 0.30 11.42
N ARG A 95 3.74 -0.58 10.85
CA ARG A 95 3.62 -2.03 11.00
C ARG A 95 5.00 -2.68 11.13
N ALA A 96 5.13 -3.57 12.11
CA ALA A 96 6.20 -4.55 12.18
C ALA A 96 5.63 -5.93 11.82
N GLN A 97 6.35 -6.70 11.02
CA GLN A 97 5.96 -8.05 10.62
C GLN A 97 7.16 -8.99 10.74
N VAL A 98 6.92 -10.15 11.35
CA VAL A 98 7.86 -11.28 11.42
C VAL A 98 7.18 -12.49 10.80
N ALA A 99 7.89 -13.18 9.91
CA ALA A 99 7.44 -14.44 9.30
C ALA A 99 8.37 -15.58 9.73
N PHE A 100 7.79 -16.77 9.93
CA PHE A 100 8.45 -18.00 10.34
C PHE A 100 8.20 -19.11 9.32
#